data_AF-A0A833WSV3-F1
#
_entry.id   AF-A0A833WSV3-F1
#
_cell.length_a   1.000
_cell.length_b   1.000
_cell.length_c   1.000
_cell.angle_alpha   90.00
_cell.angle_beta   90.00
_cell.angle_gamma   90.00
#
_symmetry.space_group_name_H-M   'P 1'
#
loop_
_entity.id
_entity.type
_entity.pdbx_description
1 polymer ?
#
loop_
_entity_poly.entity_id
_entity_poly.type
_entity_poly.pdbx_seq_one_letter_code
_entity_poly.pdbx_strand_id
1 'polypeptide(L)'
;MEPRGYTVVEVYAGVMQQELHESIYNREWGVKSTAPSVSSRSEANFHRYALHLREQGAEVIILGCTEIPFVFAGKTHVTGCLLIDPMMALARAMIREADPARLKPVDGSCTSSGTNSVKPQISTMTASLTPRAHSLTSTHT
;
A
#
# COMPACT_ATOMS: atom_id res chain seq x y z
N MET A 1 3.95 1.60 -8.51
CA MET A 1 3.35 2.38 -7.40
C MET A 1 3.43 3.87 -7.68
N GLU A 2 4.58 4.36 -8.11
CA GLU A 2 4.81 5.76 -8.48
C GLU A 2 3.86 6.31 -9.57
N PRO A 3 3.50 5.58 -10.65
CA PRO A 3 2.55 6.12 -11.63
C PRO A 3 1.13 6.34 -11.09
N ARG A 4 0.85 5.83 -9.88
CA ARG A 4 -0.42 6.01 -9.16
C ARG A 4 -0.31 7.03 -8.03
N GLY A 5 0.82 7.75 -7.93
CA GLY A 5 1.06 8.79 -6.91
C GLY A 5 1.53 8.26 -5.55
N TYR A 6 1.94 6.99 -5.45
CA TYR A 6 2.49 6.42 -4.21
C TYR A 6 4.01 6.43 -4.22
N THR A 7 4.60 6.93 -3.14
CA THR A 7 6.03 6.79 -2.86
C THR A 7 6.29 5.44 -2.20
N VAL A 8 7.29 4.70 -2.69
CA VAL A 8 7.72 3.44 -2.09
C VAL A 8 8.92 3.72 -1.19
N VAL A 9 8.83 3.25 0.05
CA VAL A 9 9.96 3.18 0.98
C VAL A 9 10.23 1.72 1.29
N GLU A 10 11.50 1.35 1.38
CA GLU A 10 11.97 -0.01 1.63
C GLU A 10 12.91 0.00 2.83
N VAL A 11 13.10 -1.16 3.45
CA VAL A 11 14.14 -1.27 4.49
C VAL A 11 15.50 -0.94 3.87
N TYR A 12 16.41 -0.36 4.67
CA TYR A 12 17.73 0.00 4.15
C TYR A 12 18.44 -1.17 3.47
N ALA A 13 18.98 -0.90 2.28
CA ALA A 13 19.83 -1.82 1.56
C ALA A 13 21.06 -2.24 2.39
N GLY A 14 21.63 -3.41 2.05
CA GLY A 14 22.79 -3.96 2.74
C GLY A 14 22.40 -4.83 3.93
N VAL A 15 22.91 -4.51 5.12
CA VAL A 15 22.81 -5.39 6.30
C VAL A 15 21.37 -5.63 6.72
N MET A 16 20.52 -4.59 6.77
CA MET A 16 19.12 -4.75 7.18
C MET A 16 18.32 -5.58 6.16
N GLN A 17 18.55 -5.36 4.86
CA GLN A 17 17.94 -6.18 3.81
C GLN A 17 18.38 -7.65 3.89
N GLN A 18 19.65 -7.94 4.15
CA GLN A 18 20.14 -9.31 4.35
C GLN A 18 19.54 -9.96 5.60
N GLU A 19 19.40 -9.21 6.68
CA GLU A 19 18.79 -9.68 7.91
C GLU A 19 17.29 -9.95 7.75
N LEU A 20 16.58 -9.11 6.99
CA LEU A 20 15.18 -9.35 6.62
C LEU A 20 15.08 -10.65 5.83
N HIS A 21 15.95 -10.85 4.83
CA HIS A 21 16.00 -12.07 4.05
C HIS A 21 16.24 -13.30 4.93
N GLU A 22 17.20 -13.23 5.85
CA GLU A 22 17.48 -14.30 6.80
C GLU A 22 16.28 -14.57 7.72
N SER A 23 15.57 -13.52 8.15
CA SER A 23 14.35 -13.65 8.96
C SER A 23 13.22 -14.37 8.23
N ILE A 24 13.23 -14.38 6.91
CA ILE A 24 12.29 -15.15 6.09
C ILE A 24 12.84 -16.58 5.88
N TYR A 25 14.09 -16.72 5.45
CA TYR A 25 14.61 -17.95 4.85
C TYR A 25 15.45 -18.84 5.75
N ASN A 26 15.85 -18.39 6.94
CA ASN A 26 16.62 -19.23 7.85
C ASN A 26 15.87 -20.54 8.13
N ARG A 27 16.56 -21.67 8.02
CA ARG A 27 15.93 -23.00 8.08
C ARG A 27 15.45 -23.40 9.47
N GLU A 28 16.00 -22.82 10.53
CA GLU A 28 15.71 -23.19 11.91
C GLU A 28 14.67 -22.26 12.54
N TRP A 29 14.77 -20.95 12.28
CA TRP A 29 13.94 -19.94 12.95
C TRP A 29 13.26 -18.93 12.02
N GLY A 30 13.55 -18.99 10.72
CA GLY A 30 12.97 -18.10 9.72
C GLY A 30 11.49 -18.40 9.49
N VAL A 31 10.71 -17.36 9.16
CA VAL A 31 9.24 -17.48 9.06
C VAL A 31 8.83 -18.58 8.08
N LYS A 32 9.58 -18.76 6.98
CA LYS A 32 9.27 -19.77 5.97
C LYS A 32 9.37 -21.20 6.49
N SER A 33 10.30 -21.48 7.43
CA SER A 33 10.48 -22.84 7.96
C SER A 33 9.59 -23.12 9.17
N THR A 34 9.14 -22.09 9.88
CA THR A 34 8.41 -22.27 11.15
C THR A 34 6.91 -21.95 11.05
N ALA A 35 6.47 -21.19 10.04
CA ALA A 35 5.07 -20.81 9.88
C ALA A 35 4.11 -22.04 9.94
N PRO A 36 2.94 -21.92 10.59
CA PRO A 36 2.36 -20.68 11.10
C PRO A 36 2.90 -20.21 12.47
N SER A 37 3.77 -21.01 13.12
CA SER A 37 4.42 -20.60 14.37
C SER A 37 5.58 -19.66 14.06
N VAL A 38 5.55 -18.43 14.57
CA VAL A 38 6.61 -17.46 14.30
C VAL A 38 7.57 -17.43 15.48
N SER A 39 8.87 -17.57 15.20
CA SER A 39 9.89 -17.46 16.26
C SER A 39 9.90 -16.05 16.84
N SER A 40 10.20 -15.94 18.14
CA SER A 40 10.33 -14.64 18.82
C SER A 40 11.37 -13.73 18.16
N ARG A 41 12.43 -14.32 17.59
CA ARG A 41 13.45 -13.61 16.82
C ARG A 41 12.86 -12.98 15.55
N SER A 42 12.14 -13.76 14.75
CA SER A 42 11.50 -13.26 13.54
C SER A 42 10.47 -12.18 13.87
N GLU A 43 9.62 -12.41 14.88
CA GLU A 43 8.65 -11.40 15.33
C GLU A 43 9.33 -10.08 15.71
N ALA A 44 10.35 -10.13 16.57
CA ALA A 44 11.10 -8.93 16.98
C ALA A 44 11.74 -8.20 15.78
N ASN A 45 12.32 -8.95 14.84
CA ASN A 45 12.94 -8.39 13.65
C ASN A 45 11.93 -7.63 12.77
N PHE A 46 10.78 -8.25 12.49
CA PHE A 46 9.75 -7.62 11.66
C PHE A 46 9.08 -6.42 12.34
N HIS A 47 8.92 -6.44 13.66
CA HIS A 47 8.49 -5.25 14.41
C HIS A 47 9.49 -4.10 14.28
N ARG A 48 10.80 -4.39 14.28
CA ARG A 48 11.85 -3.38 14.03
C ARG A 48 11.87 -2.89 12.59
N TYR A 49 11.67 -3.76 11.59
CA TYR A 49 11.54 -3.34 10.19
C TYR A 49 10.33 -2.43 9.98
N ALA A 50 9.19 -2.74 10.59
CA ALA A 50 8.00 -1.90 10.51
C ALA A 50 8.21 -0.53 11.16
N LEU A 51 8.89 -0.49 12.31
CA LEU A 51 9.28 0.77 12.95
C LEU A 51 10.20 1.61 12.04
N HIS A 52 11.18 0.97 11.43
CA HIS A 52 12.10 1.64 10.51
C HIS A 52 11.37 2.25 9.30
N LEU A 53 10.44 1.51 8.68
CA LEU A 53 9.62 2.02 7.57
C LEU A 53 8.75 3.22 8.01
N ARG A 54 8.16 3.15 9.21
CA ARG A 54 7.41 4.29 9.76
C ARG A 54 8.29 5.53 9.91
N GLU A 55 9.49 5.38 10.44
CA GLU A 55 10.43 6.49 10.64
C GLU A 55 10.86 7.14 9.32
N GLN A 56 10.75 6.41 8.20
CA GLN A 56 10.90 6.95 6.85
C GLN A 56 9.63 7.59 6.27
N GLY A 57 8.55 7.65 7.05
CA GLY A 57 7.27 8.23 6.64
C GLY A 57 6.28 7.25 6.03
N ALA A 58 6.47 5.93 6.17
CA ALA A 58 5.47 4.97 5.72
C ALA A 58 4.14 5.14 6.48
N GLU A 59 3.07 5.41 5.75
CA GLU A 59 1.69 5.42 6.27
C GLU A 59 1.05 4.02 6.20
N VAL A 60 1.53 3.22 5.26
CA VAL A 60 1.05 1.87 4.95
C VAL A 60 2.24 0.95 4.70
N ILE A 61 2.17 -0.28 5.20
CA ILE A 61 3.18 -1.31 4.99
C ILE A 61 2.55 -2.47 4.21
N ILE A 62 3.18 -2.84 3.10
CA ILE A 62 2.78 -3.97 2.28
C ILE A 62 3.54 -5.20 2.76
N LEU A 63 2.81 -6.27 3.07
CA LEU A 63 3.37 -7.54 3.49
C LEU A 63 3.85 -8.32 2.25
N GLY A 64 4.89 -7.80 1.59
CA GLY A 64 5.30 -8.14 0.22
C GLY A 64 5.81 -9.56 -0.03
N CYS A 65 5.88 -10.42 0.97
CA CYS A 65 6.16 -11.84 0.82
C CYS A 65 5.07 -12.66 1.50
N THR A 66 4.75 -13.82 0.94
CA THR A 66 3.62 -14.67 1.37
C THR A 66 3.73 -15.18 2.80
N GLU A 67 4.95 -15.19 3.34
CA GLU A 67 5.29 -15.62 4.69
C GLU A 67 5.06 -14.50 5.73
N ILE A 68 5.21 -13.23 5.34
CA ILE A 68 5.16 -12.09 6.26
C ILE A 68 3.80 -11.94 6.97
N PRO A 69 2.64 -12.21 6.34
CA PRO A 69 1.35 -12.17 7.04
C PRO A 69 1.29 -13.00 8.32
N PHE A 70 2.02 -14.12 8.42
CA PHE A 70 2.05 -14.96 9.63
C PHE A 70 2.66 -14.22 10.83
N VAL A 71 3.64 -13.35 10.60
CA VAL A 71 4.32 -12.57 11.64
C VAL A 71 3.36 -11.67 12.40
N PHE A 72 2.40 -11.07 11.69
CA PHE A 72 1.49 -10.11 12.28
C PHE A 72 0.19 -10.75 12.76
N ALA A 73 0.01 -12.07 12.60
CA ALA A 73 -1.12 -12.83 13.14
C ALA A 73 -2.50 -12.18 12.88
N GLY A 74 -2.70 -11.63 11.68
CA GLY A 74 -3.96 -10.96 11.30
C GLY A 74 -4.17 -9.56 11.89
N LYS A 75 -3.17 -8.96 12.55
CA LYS A 75 -3.20 -7.55 12.94
C LYS A 75 -3.39 -6.68 11.69
N THR A 76 -4.25 -5.66 11.80
CA THR A 76 -4.49 -4.69 10.73
C THR A 76 -3.50 -3.54 10.76
N HIS A 77 -2.87 -3.29 11.91
CA HIS A 77 -1.93 -2.19 12.09
C HIS A 77 -0.73 -2.64 12.90
N VAL A 78 0.42 -2.03 12.62
CA VAL A 78 1.61 -2.15 13.45
C VAL A 78 2.34 -0.81 13.46
N THR A 79 2.78 -0.39 14.64
CA THR A 79 3.58 0.82 14.76
C THR A 79 2.83 2.08 14.27
N GLY A 80 1.50 2.04 14.09
CA GLY A 80 0.70 3.15 13.56
C GLY A 80 0.54 3.15 12.04
N CYS A 81 1.15 2.19 11.32
CA CYS A 81 0.96 1.98 9.90
C CYS A 81 -0.12 0.92 9.65
N LEU A 82 -0.94 1.13 8.62
CA LEU A 82 -1.88 0.10 8.11
C LEU A 82 -1.09 -1.03 7.44
N LEU A 83 -1.45 -2.28 7.72
CA LEU A 83 -0.88 -3.46 7.06
C LEU A 83 -1.76 -3.90 5.89
N ILE A 84 -1.15 -4.10 4.74
CA ILE A 84 -1.81 -4.62 3.53
C ILE A 84 -1.23 -5.99 3.19
N ASP A 85 -2.06 -7.03 3.25
CA ASP A 85 -1.70 -8.37 2.81
C ASP A 85 -2.05 -8.57 1.32
N PRO A 86 -1.05 -8.69 0.42
CA PRO A 86 -1.29 -8.96 -0.99
C PRO A 86 -1.99 -10.30 -1.25
N MET A 87 -1.85 -11.29 -0.36
CA MET A 87 -2.50 -12.59 -0.50
C MET A 87 -4.02 -12.50 -0.34
N MET A 88 -4.50 -11.61 0.54
CA MET A 88 -5.94 -11.34 0.64
C MET A 88 -6.47 -10.65 -0.61
N ALA A 89 -5.75 -9.66 -1.15
CA ALA A 89 -6.14 -9.00 -2.40
C ALA A 89 -6.18 -9.99 -3.58
N LEU A 90 -5.16 -10.85 -3.69
CA LEU A 90 -5.08 -11.89 -4.71
C LEU A 90 -6.20 -12.92 -4.58
N ALA A 91 -6.44 -13.46 -3.39
CA ALA A 91 -7.51 -14.43 -3.15
C ALA A 91 -8.89 -13.88 -3.51
N ARG A 92 -9.17 -12.63 -3.13
CA ARG A 92 -10.43 -11.96 -3.48
C ARG A 92 -10.57 -11.75 -4.97
N ALA A 93 -9.50 -11.37 -5.66
CA ALA A 93 -9.50 -11.24 -7.12
C ALA A 93 -9.78 -12.60 -7.78
N MET A 94 -9.13 -13.68 -7.32
CA MET A 94 -9.38 -15.03 -7.84
C MET A 94 -10.83 -15.47 -7.65
N ILE A 95 -11.43 -15.22 -6.48
CA ILE A 95 -12.85 -15.54 -6.25
C ILE A 95 -13.75 -14.70 -7.16
N ARG A 96 -13.46 -13.39 -7.32
CA ARG A 96 -14.22 -12.51 -8.22
C ARG A 96 -14.23 -13.03 -9.65
N GLU A 97 -13.07 -13.44 -10.18
CA GLU A 97 -12.98 -13.93 -11.56
C GLU A 97 -13.56 -15.35 -11.73
N ALA A 98 -13.46 -16.20 -10.70
CA ALA A 98 -13.96 -17.57 -10.76
C ALA A 98 -15.48 -17.67 -10.55
N ASP A 99 -16.02 -16.97 -9.55
CA ASP A 99 -17.44 -16.91 -9.22
C ASP A 99 -17.74 -15.67 -8.34
N PRO A 100 -18.19 -14.55 -8.94
CA PRO A 100 -18.50 -13.32 -8.21
C PRO A 100 -19.52 -13.51 -7.09
N ALA A 101 -20.46 -14.46 -7.20
CA ALA A 101 -21.49 -14.69 -6.20
C ALA A 101 -20.92 -15.25 -4.89
N ARG A 102 -19.71 -15.84 -4.94
CA ARG A 102 -18.99 -16.35 -3.77
C ARG A 102 -18.07 -15.32 -3.11
N LEU A 103 -17.90 -14.13 -3.71
CA LEU A 103 -17.08 -13.08 -3.14
C LEU A 103 -17.80 -12.42 -1.96
N LYS A 104 -17.30 -12.66 -0.75
CA LYS A 104 -17.79 -12.00 0.46
C LYS A 104 -17.40 -10.51 0.48
N PRO A 105 -18.21 -9.62 1.07
CA PRO A 105 -17.80 -8.24 1.37
C PRO A 105 -16.49 -8.20 2.17
N VAL A 106 -15.78 -7.07 2.14
CA VAL A 106 -14.68 -6.85 3.07
C VAL A 106 -15.30 -6.50 4.43
N ASP A 107 -14.98 -7.26 5.47
CA ASP A 107 -15.47 -6.96 6.82
C ASP A 107 -14.89 -5.61 7.28
N GLY A 108 -15.74 -4.60 7.41
CA GLY A 108 -15.36 -3.19 7.59
C GLY A 108 -14.94 -2.79 9.01
N SER A 109 -14.12 -3.57 9.71
CA SER A 109 -13.71 -3.22 11.10
C SER A 109 -12.75 -2.03 11.23
N CYS A 110 -12.51 -1.27 10.16
CA CYS A 110 -11.93 0.08 10.22
C CYS A 110 -12.91 1.12 9.64
N THR A 111 -14.08 1.28 10.26
CA THR A 111 -14.75 2.59 10.29
C THR A 111 -14.29 3.31 11.55
N SER A 112 -13.21 4.10 11.46
CA SER A 112 -13.01 5.17 12.43
C SER A 112 -14.18 6.14 12.28
N SER A 113 -15.06 6.14 13.27
CA SER A 113 -16.06 7.18 13.49
C SER A 113 -15.37 8.54 13.54
N GLY A 114 -15.51 9.31 12.46
CA GLY A 114 -14.88 10.62 12.28
C GLY A 114 -15.11 11.10 10.85
N THR A 115 -16.33 11.54 10.57
CA THR A 115 -16.69 12.24 9.34
C THR A 115 -15.83 13.49 9.16
N ASN A 116 -14.84 13.44 8.28
CA ASN A 116 -14.43 14.63 7.53
C ASN A 116 -14.74 14.34 6.05
N SER A 117 -15.96 14.70 5.67
CA SER A 117 -16.38 14.76 4.27
C SER A 117 -15.58 15.86 3.58
N VAL A 118 -14.43 15.50 3.00
CA VAL A 118 -13.78 16.35 2.02
C VAL A 118 -14.62 16.26 0.75
N LYS A 119 -15.49 17.24 0.55
CA LYS A 119 -16.16 17.42 -0.75
C LYS A 119 -15.09 17.78 -1.77
N PRO A 120 -15.00 17.10 -2.92
CA PRO A 120 -14.14 17.56 -4.00
C PRO A 120 -14.73 18.88 -4.51
N GLN A 121 -14.02 19.98 -4.27
CA GLN A 121 -14.30 21.21 -4.99
C GLN A 121 -13.86 21.02 -6.43
N ILE A 122 -14.82 20.70 -7.29
CA ILE A 122 -14.66 20.86 -8.73
C ILE A 122 -14.76 22.35 -8.99
N SER A 123 -13.63 23.05 -9.02
CA SER A 123 -13.57 24.38 -9.60
C SER A 123 -13.75 24.24 -11.11
N THR A 124 -14.96 24.53 -11.58
CA THR A 124 -15.25 24.70 -13.00
C THR A 124 -14.40 25.85 -13.52
N MET A 125 -13.27 25.55 -14.17
CA MET A 125 -12.59 26.55 -15.00
C MET A 125 -13.44 26.73 -16.25
N THR A 126 -14.25 27.79 -16.26
CA THR A 126 -14.85 28.32 -17.47
C THR A 126 -13.72 28.83 -18.38
N ALA A 127 -13.42 28.05 -19.43
CA ALA A 127 -12.62 28.54 -20.54
C ALA A 127 -13.41 29.62 -21.27
N SER A 128 -13.14 30.90 -20.97
CA SER A 128 -13.62 32.00 -21.80
C SER A 128 -12.79 32.03 -23.09
N LEU A 129 -13.32 31.39 -24.14
CA LEU A 129 -12.86 31.63 -25.50
C LEU A 129 -13.18 33.09 -25.85
N THR A 130 -12.16 33.94 -25.86
CA THR A 130 -12.21 35.22 -26.58
C THR A 130 -11.68 34.97 -28.00
N PRO A 131 -12.46 35.24 -29.05
CA PRO A 131 -11.96 35.13 -30.41
C PRO A 131 -11.02 36.29 -30.69
N ARG A 132 -9.77 35.98 -31.04
CA ARG A 132 -8.78 36.94 -31.55
C ARG A 132 -9.19 37.31 -32.98
N ALA A 133 -9.80 38.47 -33.15
CA ALA A 133 -10.13 39.00 -34.47
C ALA A 133 -8.82 39.30 -35.23
N HIS A 134 -8.58 38.55 -36.30
CA HIS A 134 -7.61 38.90 -37.32
C HIS A 134 -8.21 40.00 -38.19
N SER A 135 -7.73 41.24 -38.06
CA SER A 135 -7.97 42.26 -39.07
C SER A 135 -6.96 42.09 -40.20
N LEU A 136 -7.41 41.46 -41.28
CA LEU A 136 -6.80 41.53 -42.59
C LEU A 136 -7.36 42.79 -43.28
N THR A 137 -6.59 43.86 -43.34
CA THR A 137 -6.80 44.92 -44.33
C THR A 137 -5.70 44.81 -45.37
N SER A 138 -6.06 44.25 -46.51
CA SER A 138 -5.27 44.30 -47.74
C SER A 138 -5.35 45.72 -48.33
N THR A 139 -4.20 46.15 -48.83
CA THR A 139 -3.87 47.25 -49.75
C THR A 139 -4.88 47.42 -50.91
N HIS A 140 -5.00 48.53 -51.65
CA HIS A 140 -4.01 49.46 -52.23
C HIS A 140 -4.76 50.72 -52.75
N THR A 141 -3.99 51.73 -53.19
CA THR A 141 -4.37 52.76 -54.19
C THR A 141 -5.22 52.22 -55.33
#